data_AF-A3JJU3-F1
#
_entry.id   AF-A3JJU3-F1
#
_cell.length_a   1.000
_cell.length_b   1.000
_cell.length_c   1.000
_cell.angle_alpha   90.00
_cell.angle_beta   90.00
_cell.angle_gamma   90.00
#
_symmetry.space_group_name_H-M   'P 1'
#
loop_
_entity.id
_entity.type
_entity.pdbx_description
1 polymer ?
#
loop_
_entity_poly.entity_id
_entity_poly.type
_entity_poly.pdbx_seq_one_letter_code
_entity_poly.pdbx_strand_id
1 'polypeptide(L)'
;MTTRKLYSKEFKLDAISLVLEQGYSRAHAARSLEINPNMLGRWIKEHESVDGQAFRGNGKLTAEQLEIRQLREENRRLKMEKDILKKATVFFAKETH
;
A
#
# COMPACT_ATOMS: atom_id res chain seq x y z
N MET A 1 -20.41 -2.26 -24.72
CA MET A 1 -19.26 -1.88 -23.87
C MET A 1 -19.30 -2.72 -22.60
N THR A 2 -18.32 -3.59 -22.36
CA THR A 2 -18.31 -4.46 -21.18
C THR A 2 -17.95 -3.64 -19.95
N THR A 3 -18.92 -3.40 -19.07
CA THR A 3 -18.71 -2.71 -17.80
C THR A 3 -17.84 -3.58 -16.89
N ARG A 4 -16.64 -3.11 -16.58
CA ARG A 4 -15.74 -3.80 -15.63
C ARG A 4 -16.31 -3.61 -14.22
N LYS A 5 -16.67 -4.71 -13.56
CA LYS A 5 -17.03 -4.67 -12.13
C LYS A 5 -15.82 -4.17 -11.32
N LEU A 6 -16.02 -3.09 -10.58
CA LEU A 6 -15.03 -2.56 -9.65
C LEU A 6 -15.31 -3.14 -8.27
N TYR A 7 -14.28 -3.69 -7.63
CA TYR A 7 -14.36 -4.23 -6.27
C TYR A 7 -13.57 -3.32 -5.33
N SER A 8 -14.14 -3.04 -4.15
CA SER A 8 -13.47 -2.25 -3.11
C SER A 8 -12.21 -2.94 -2.61
N LYS A 9 -11.30 -2.18 -1.99
CA LYS A 9 -10.06 -2.74 -1.41
C LYS A 9 -10.39 -3.76 -0.31
N GLU A 10 -11.35 -3.43 0.55
CA GLU A 10 -11.83 -4.28 1.64
C GLU A 10 -12.35 -5.62 1.11
N PHE A 11 -13.22 -5.58 0.09
CA PHE A 11 -13.73 -6.81 -0.52
C PHE A 11 -12.62 -7.71 -1.07
N LYS A 12 -11.57 -7.12 -1.67
CA LYS A 12 -10.44 -7.90 -2.17
C LYS A 12 -9.60 -8.50 -1.04
N LEU A 13 -9.43 -7.78 0.07
CA LEU A 13 -8.72 -8.27 1.25
C LEU A 13 -9.48 -9.42 1.90
N ASP A 14 -10.80 -9.27 2.12
CA ASP A 14 -11.64 -10.33 2.67
C ASP A 14 -11.61 -11.59 1.80
N ALA A 15 -11.66 -11.41 0.48
CA ALA A 15 -11.57 -12.52 -0.47
C ALA A 15 -10.22 -13.26 -0.39
N ILE A 16 -9.12 -12.55 -0.14
CA ILE A 16 -7.81 -13.15 0.08
C ILE A 16 -7.75 -13.86 1.43
N SER A 17 -8.26 -13.24 2.51
CA SER A 17 -8.28 -13.83 3.85
C SER A 17 -9.02 -15.16 3.88
N LEU A 18 -10.11 -15.32 3.11
CA LEU A 18 -10.78 -16.61 2.97
C LEU A 18 -9.83 -17.73 2.48
N VAL A 19 -8.89 -17.41 1.61
CA VAL A 19 -7.94 -18.39 1.06
C VAL A 19 -6.73 -18.56 1.97
N LEU A 20 -6.12 -17.45 2.43
CA LEU A 20 -4.87 -17.49 3.19
C LEU A 20 -5.06 -17.84 4.66
N GLU A 21 -6.11 -17.33 5.30
CA GLU A 21 -6.35 -17.49 6.74
C GLU A 21 -7.31 -18.64 7.02
N GLN A 22 -8.39 -18.74 6.24
CA GLN A 22 -9.43 -19.76 6.46
C GLN A 22 -9.20 -21.05 5.64
N GLY A 23 -8.15 -21.10 4.81
CA GLY A 23 -7.74 -22.30 4.09
C GLY A 23 -8.67 -22.75 2.96
N TYR A 24 -9.58 -21.89 2.50
CA TYR A 24 -10.45 -22.23 1.37
C TYR A 24 -9.66 -22.38 0.08
N SER A 25 -10.03 -23.34 -0.77
CA SER A 25 -9.49 -23.39 -2.12
C SER A 25 -9.94 -22.15 -2.91
N ARG A 26 -9.06 -21.63 -3.78
CA ARG A 26 -9.36 -20.45 -4.64
C ARG A 26 -10.67 -20.62 -5.41
N ALA A 27 -10.94 -21.83 -5.90
CA ALA A 27 -12.16 -22.15 -6.64
C ALA A 27 -13.42 -22.18 -5.76
N HIS A 28 -13.30 -22.54 -4.48
CA HIS A 28 -14.42 -22.49 -3.55
C HIS A 28 -14.70 -21.05 -3.09
N ALA A 29 -13.67 -20.32 -2.67
CA ALA A 29 -13.81 -18.93 -2.25
C ALA A 29 -14.36 -18.03 -3.37
N ALA A 30 -13.89 -18.23 -4.61
CA ALA A 30 -14.40 -17.50 -5.76
C ALA A 30 -15.87 -17.82 -6.08
N ARG A 31 -16.32 -19.07 -5.89
CA ARG A 31 -17.73 -19.46 -6.06
C ARG A 31 -18.61 -18.84 -4.99
N SER A 32 -18.19 -18.87 -3.72
CA SER A 32 -18.95 -18.25 -2.63
C SER A 32 -19.08 -16.74 -2.77
N LEU A 33 -18.09 -16.08 -3.37
CA LEU A 33 -18.09 -14.63 -3.61
C LEU A 33 -18.63 -14.25 -5.01
N GLU A 34 -19.06 -15.22 -5.82
CA GLU A 34 -19.52 -15.02 -7.20
C GLU A 34 -18.54 -14.23 -8.08
N ILE A 35 -17.23 -14.42 -7.86
CA ILE A 35 -16.15 -13.78 -8.62
C ILE A 35 -15.43 -14.79 -9.51
N ASN A 36 -14.70 -14.28 -10.50
CA ASN A 36 -13.88 -15.12 -11.34
C ASN A 36 -12.65 -15.64 -10.54
N PRO A 37 -12.39 -16.97 -10.49
CA PRO A 37 -11.26 -17.53 -9.76
C PRO A 37 -9.89 -16.98 -10.18
N ASN A 38 -9.72 -16.62 -11.46
CA ASN A 38 -8.47 -16.02 -11.95
C ASN A 38 -8.24 -14.61 -11.37
N MET A 39 -9.31 -13.86 -11.08
CA MET A 39 -9.19 -12.56 -10.43
C MET A 39 -8.69 -12.71 -9.00
N LEU A 40 -9.21 -13.69 -8.27
CA LEU A 40 -8.77 -13.99 -6.91
C LEU A 40 -7.31 -14.43 -6.87
N GLY A 41 -6.88 -15.27 -7.83
CA GLY A 41 -5.46 -15.64 -7.96
C GLY A 41 -4.54 -14.45 -8.22
N ARG A 42 -4.98 -13.49 -9.06
CA ARG A 42 -4.24 -12.24 -9.30
C ARG A 42 -4.14 -11.39 -8.03
N TRP A 43 -5.23 -11.27 -7.28
CA TRP A 43 -5.27 -10.53 -6.02
C TRP A 43 -4.32 -11.10 -4.98
N ILE A 44 -4.30 -12.42 -4.79
CA ILE A 44 -3.37 -13.10 -3.87
C ILE A 44 -1.92 -12.79 -4.27
N LYS A 45 -1.58 -12.93 -5.55
CA LYS A 45 -0.23 -12.62 -6.04
C LYS A 45 0.13 -11.14 -5.83
N GLU A 46 -0.81 -10.22 -6.08
CA GLU A 46 -0.61 -8.79 -5.85
C GLU A 46 -0.42 -8.47 -4.35
N HIS A 47 -1.10 -9.19 -3.47
CA HIS A 47 -0.95 -9.09 -2.02
C HIS A 47 0.41 -9.61 -1.53
N GLU A 48 0.85 -10.76 -2.03
CA GLU A 48 2.17 -11.32 -1.68
C GLU A 48 3.34 -10.51 -2.24
N SER A 49 3.15 -9.84 -3.39
CA SER A 49 4.24 -9.14 -4.09
C SER A 49 4.59 -7.75 -3.57
N VAL A 50 3.82 -7.17 -2.63
CA VAL A 50 4.00 -5.76 -2.25
C VAL A 50 4.05 -5.59 -0.74
N ASP A 51 5.20 -5.10 -0.24
CA ASP A 51 5.44 -4.57 1.12
C ASP A 51 4.43 -3.47 1.52
N GLY A 52 3.20 -3.86 1.86
CA GLY A 52 2.17 -2.98 2.42
C GLY A 52 1.38 -2.11 1.42
N GLN A 53 1.44 -2.38 0.11
CA GLN A 53 0.69 -1.60 -0.90
C GLN A 53 -0.07 -2.46 -1.93
N ALA A 54 -0.61 -3.59 -1.48
CA ALA A 54 -1.51 -4.43 -2.27
C ALA A 54 -2.75 -3.65 -2.75
N PHE A 55 -3.18 -3.92 -3.99
CA PHE A 55 -4.39 -3.35 -4.62
C PHE A 55 -4.33 -1.88 -5.04
N ARG A 56 -3.12 -1.37 -5.30
CA ARG A 56 -2.95 -0.09 -6.01
C ARG A 56 -3.44 -0.29 -7.45
N GLY A 57 -4.72 0.01 -7.67
CA GLY A 57 -5.40 -0.18 -8.94
C GLY A 57 -4.56 0.30 -10.13
N ASN A 58 -4.66 -0.42 -11.26
CA ASN A 58 -4.05 -0.01 -12.52
C ASN A 58 -4.63 1.35 -12.97
N GLY A 59 -3.91 2.44 -12.73
CA GLY A 59 -4.10 3.71 -13.42
C GLY A 59 -4.17 4.94 -12.52
N LYS A 60 -3.01 5.59 -12.32
CA LYS A 60 -2.79 6.90 -11.67
C LYS A 60 -3.12 6.99 -10.18
N LEU A 61 -2.18 7.58 -9.43
CA LEU A 61 -2.41 8.06 -8.06
C LEU A 61 -3.61 9.01 -8.09
N THR A 62 -4.57 8.83 -7.17
CA THR A 62 -5.62 9.83 -6.97
C THR A 62 -4.98 11.15 -6.49
N ALA A 63 -5.65 12.29 -6.64
CA ALA A 63 -5.10 13.59 -6.23
C ALA A 63 -4.69 13.60 -4.74
N GLU A 64 -5.54 13.03 -3.90
CA GLU A 64 -5.28 12.83 -2.46
C GLU A 64 -4.04 11.94 -2.21
N GLN A 65 -3.80 10.93 -3.04
CA GLN A 65 -2.62 10.07 -2.92
C GLN A 65 -1.33 10.75 -3.41
N LEU A 66 -1.43 11.62 -4.42
CA LEU A 66 -0.33 12.46 -4.84
C LEU A 66 0.07 13.41 -3.71
N GLU A 67 -0.92 14.00 -3.05
CA GLU A 67 -0.75 14.89 -1.91
C GLU A 67 -0.13 14.15 -0.71
N ILE A 68 -0.61 12.95 -0.36
CA ILE A 68 0.00 12.11 0.69
C ILE A 68 1.47 11.81 0.35
N ARG A 69 1.79 11.54 -0.91
CA ARG A 69 3.18 11.28 -1.33
C ARG A 69 4.05 12.53 -1.19
N GLN A 70 3.57 13.68 -1.67
CA GLN A 70 4.26 14.96 -1.56
C GLN A 70 4.51 15.32 -0.10
N LEU A 71 3.49 15.21 0.74
CA LEU A 71 3.60 15.45 2.19
C LEU A 71 4.60 14.50 2.85
N ARG A 72 4.66 13.23 2.45
CA ARG A 72 5.66 12.28 2.98
C ARG A 72 7.09 12.64 2.55
N GLU A 73 7.29 13.04 1.31
CA GLU A 73 8.60 13.48 0.81
C GLU A 73 9.05 14.76 1.53
N GLU A 74 8.15 15.72 1.72
CA GLU A 74 8.43 16.96 2.45
C GLU A 74 8.74 16.71 3.93
N ASN A 75 7.98 15.83 4.59
CA ASN A 75 8.24 15.46 5.97
C ASN A 75 9.62 14.81 6.15
N ARG A 76 10.04 13.99 5.18
CA ARG A 76 11.37 13.38 5.16
C ARG A 76 12.46 14.44 5.00
N ARG A 77 12.29 15.41 4.10
CA ARG A 77 13.24 16.52 3.91
C ARG A 77 13.38 17.35 5.18
N LEU A 78 12.27 17.75 5.79
CA LEU A 78 12.26 18.55 7.02
C LEU A 78 12.93 17.82 8.20
N LYS A 79 12.74 16.50 8.31
CA LYS A 79 13.44 15.69 9.32
C LYS A 79 14.94 15.69 9.10
N MET A 80 15.41 15.54 7.86
CA MET A 80 16.83 15.60 7.53
C MET A 80 17.43 16.97 7.84
N GLU A 81 16.75 18.06 7.47
CA GLU A 81 17.18 19.43 7.78
C GLU A 81 17.29 19.66 9.29
N LYS A 82 16.31 19.20 10.07
CA LYS A 82 16.36 19.26 11.54
C LYS A 82 17.53 18.47 12.11
N ASP A 83 17.83 17.30 11.57
CA ASP A 83 18.94 16.48 12.04
C ASP A 83 20.30 17.11 11.69
N ILE A 84 20.43 17.75 10.52
CA ILE A 84 21.63 18.49 10.14
C ILE A 84 21.84 19.69 11.08
N LEU A 85 20.79 20.48 11.32
CA LEU A 85 20.85 21.61 12.24
C LEU A 85 21.24 21.17 13.66
N LYS A 86 20.63 20.10 14.18
CA LYS A 86 21.00 19.55 15.50
C LYS A 86 22.46 19.11 15.56
N LYS A 87 22.96 18.44 14.50
CA LYS A 87 24.37 18.04 14.43
C LYS A 87 25.30 19.25 14.40
N ALA A 88 24.94 20.29 13.63
CA ALA A 88 25.70 21.53 13.59
C ALA A 88 25.73 22.23 14.95
N THR A 89 24.59 22.34 15.65
CA THR A 89 24.56 22.95 17.00
C THR A 89 25.40 22.17 18.01
N VAL A 90 25.40 20.83 17.93
CA VAL A 90 26.25 19.99 18.79
C VAL A 90 27.72 20.17 18.44
N PHE A 91 28.08 20.34 17.17
CA PHE A 91 29.44 20.59 16.73
C PHE A 91 29.95 21.96 17.24
N PHE A 92 29.19 23.03 17.01
CA PHE A 92 29.57 24.38 17.46
C PHE A 92 29.63 24.52 18.98
N ALA A 93 28.74 23.86 19.73
CA ALA A 93 28.78 23.85 21.19
C ALA A 93 30.01 23.10 21.75
N LYS A 94 30.65 22.21 20.96
CA LYS A 94 31.88 21.51 21.34
C LYS A 94 33.15 22.27 20.97
N GLU A 95 33.12 23.13 19.95
CA GLU A 95 34.26 24.00 19.58
C GLU A 95 34.39 25.25 20.46
N THR A 96 33.33 25.63 21.18
CA THR A 96 33.32 26.81 22.06
C THR A 96 33.70 26.51 23.51
N HIS A 97 34.13 25.28 23.80
CA HIS A 97 34.69 24.82 25.08
C HIS A 97 36.14 24.36 24.91
#